data_AF-A0A535XDF7-F1
#
_entry.id   AF-A0A535XDF7-F1
#
_cell.length_a   1.000
_cell.length_b   1.000
_cell.length_c   1.000
_cell.angle_alpha   90.00
_cell.angle_beta   90.00
_cell.angle_gamma   90.00
#
_symmetry.space_group_name_H-M   'P 1'
#
loop_
_entity.id
_entity.type
_entity.pdbx_description
1 polymer ?
#
loop_
_entity_poly.entity_id
_entity_poly.type
_entity_poly.pdbx_seq_one_letter_code
_entity_poly.pdbx_strand_id
1 'polypeptide(L)'
;LGMANTLMQTRTPDALRGRVMSVQTMVFIGFMPLGQMVLGSVGTLVGINNAFLVGGVIVTLLAGYAALRVTALREAVATARSRAATSV
;
A
#
# COMPACT_ATOMS: atom_id res chain seq x y z
N LEU A 1 -2.46 -4.18 3.58
CA LEU A 1 -3.84 -4.04 4.12
C LEU A 1 -3.90 -4.26 5.63
N GLY A 2 -3.43 -5.40 6.17
CA GLY A 2 -3.48 -5.68 7.62
C GLY A 2 -2.88 -4.59 8.52
N MET A 3 -1.62 -4.19 8.28
CA MET A 3 -0.96 -3.14 9.08
C MET A 3 -1.67 -1.78 9.02
N ALA A 4 -2.17 -1.38 7.84
CA ALA A 4 -2.89 -0.13 7.69
C ALA A 4 -4.19 -0.14 8.52
N ASN A 5 -4.98 -1.21 8.41
CA ASN A 5 -6.21 -1.39 9.18
C ASN A 5 -5.94 -1.35 10.68
N THR A 6 -4.89 -2.03 11.16
CA THR A 6 -4.50 -2.01 12.58
C THR A 6 -4.09 -0.61 13.02
N LEU A 7 -3.28 0.11 12.25
CA LEU A 7 -2.88 1.49 12.55
C LEU A 7 -4.08 2.43 12.63
N MET A 8 -5.04 2.29 11.72
CA MET A 8 -6.28 3.07 11.79
C MET A 8 -7.13 2.71 13.01
N GLN A 9 -7.20 1.44 13.38
CA GLN A 9 -7.94 1.00 14.57
C GLN A 9 -7.30 1.49 15.88
N THR A 10 -5.97 1.50 15.98
CA THR A 10 -5.23 1.92 17.18
C THR A 10 -5.13 3.43 17.34
N ARG A 11 -5.16 4.19 16.23
CA ARG A 11 -5.13 5.67 16.23
C ARG A 11 -6.52 6.32 16.34
N THR A 12 -7.60 5.57 16.14
CA THR A 12 -8.97 6.11 16.13
C THR A 12 -9.67 5.89 17.47
N PRO A 13 -10.34 6.92 18.04
CA PRO A 13 -11.18 6.78 19.23
C PRO A 13 -12.33 5.78 19.02
N ASP A 14 -12.66 4.99 20.05
CA ASP A 14 -13.67 3.92 19.98
C ASP A 14 -15.01 4.38 19.37
N ALA A 15 -15.49 5.57 19.76
CA ALA A 15 -16.75 6.14 19.30
C ALA A 15 -16.79 6.47 17.80
N LEU A 16 -15.62 6.62 17.14
CA LEU A 16 -15.51 7.00 15.73
C LEU A 16 -14.99 5.87 14.85
N ARG A 17 -14.61 4.72 15.41
CA ARG A 17 -14.00 3.60 14.69
C ARG A 17 -14.85 3.13 13.51
N GLY A 18 -16.17 3.03 13.70
CA GLY A 18 -17.10 2.64 12.63
C GLY A 18 -17.15 3.64 11.47
N ARG A 19 -17.13 4.95 11.78
CA ARG A 19 -17.12 6.01 10.76
C ARG A 19 -15.81 6.04 9.97
N VAL A 20 -14.67 5.90 10.66
CA VAL A 20 -13.34 5.87 10.01
C VAL A 20 -13.19 4.64 9.12
N MET A 21 -13.63 3.47 9.58
CA MET A 21 -13.58 2.25 8.76
C MET A 21 -14.55 2.29 7.57
N SER A 22 -15.71 2.94 7.72
CA SER A 22 -16.63 3.16 6.60
C SER A 22 -16.01 4.04 5.52
N VAL A 23 -15.39 5.16 5.89
CA VAL A 23 -14.67 6.03 4.93
C VAL A 23 -13.52 5.30 4.27
N GLN A 24 -12.72 4.54 5.03
CA GLN A 24 -11.68 3.68 4.48
C GLN A 24 -12.25 2.71 3.44
N THR A 25 -13.34 2.03 3.77
CA THR A 25 -13.97 1.04 2.89
C THR A 25 -14.51 1.70 1.64
N MET A 26 -15.18 2.86 1.77
CA MET A 26 -15.69 3.65 0.67
C MET A 26 -14.57 4.08 -0.28
N VAL A 27 -13.46 4.60 0.25
CA VAL A 27 -12.32 5.00 -0.58
C VAL A 27 -11.68 3.79 -1.23
N PHE A 28 -11.44 2.72 -0.48
CA PHE A 28 -10.72 1.55 -1.00
C PHE A 28 -11.52 0.83 -2.08
N ILE A 29 -12.79 0.53 -1.81
CA ILE A 29 -13.68 -0.15 -2.76
C ILE A 29 -14.09 0.80 -3.89
N GLY A 30 -14.36 2.07 -3.58
CA GLY A 30 -14.81 3.06 -4.57
C GLY A 30 -13.75 3.42 -5.62
N PHE A 31 -12.47 3.42 -5.24
CA PHE A 31 -11.37 3.67 -6.19
C PHE A 31 -10.89 2.41 -6.92
N MET A 32 -11.23 1.22 -6.43
CA MET A 32 -10.88 -0.03 -7.09
C MET A 32 -11.33 -0.10 -8.56
N PRO A 33 -12.60 0.18 -8.94
CA PRO A 33 -13.02 0.16 -10.34
C PRO A 33 -12.34 1.24 -11.19
N LEU A 34 -12.00 2.40 -10.62
CA LEU A 34 -11.24 3.44 -11.32
C LEU A 34 -9.84 2.95 -11.70
N GLY A 35 -9.15 2.29 -10.76
CA GLY A 35 -7.87 1.65 -11.04
C GLY A 35 -7.98 0.59 -12.14
N GLN A 36 -9.05 -0.21 -12.13
CA GLN A 36 -9.31 -1.20 -13.18
C GLN A 36 -9.60 -0.55 -14.54
N MET A 37 -10.36 0.55 -14.59
CA MET A 37 -10.60 1.28 -15.83
C MET A 37 -9.31 1.83 -16.43
N VAL A 38 -8.44 2.43 -15.61
CA VAL A 38 -7.14 2.95 -16.06
C VAL A 38 -6.24 1.80 -16.53
N LEU A 39 -6.20 0.69 -15.78
CA LEU A 39 -5.40 -0.46 -16.18
C LEU A 39 -5.91 -1.08 -17.50
N GLY A 40 -7.23 -1.17 -17.66
CA GLY A 40 -7.86 -1.68 -18.87
C GLY A 40 -7.58 -0.80 -20.09
N SER A 41 -7.71 0.53 -19.97
CA SER A 41 -7.46 1.46 -21.08
C SER A 41 -5.99 1.51 -21.49
N VAL A 42 -5.07 1.43 -20.53
CA VAL A 42 -3.63 1.31 -20.83
C VAL A 42 -3.32 -0.07 -21.43
N GLY A 43 -3.97 -1.12 -20.92
CA GLY A 43 -3.82 -2.48 -21.41
C GLY A 43 -4.30 -2.70 -22.84
N THR A 44 -5.32 -1.97 -23.32
CA THR A 44 -5.77 -2.04 -24.72
C THR A 44 -4.81 -1.32 -25.67
N LEU A 45 -4.12 -0.27 -25.22
CA LEU A 45 -3.19 0.50 -26.05
C LEU A 45 -1.80 -0.15 -26.16
N VAL A 46 -1.28 -0.69 -25.06
CA VAL A 46 0.13 -1.15 -24.96
C VAL A 46 0.23 -2.67 -24.75
N GLY A 47 -0.90 -3.34 -24.58
CA GLY A 47 -0.96 -4.75 -24.20
C GLY A 47 -0.91 -4.95 -22.68
N ILE A 48 -1.66 -5.94 -22.18
CA ILE A 48 -1.79 -6.25 -20.76
C ILE A 48 -0.42 -6.48 -20.08
N ASN A 49 0.50 -7.17 -20.76
CA ASN A 49 1.81 -7.52 -20.19
C ASN A 49 2.65 -6.27 -19.89
N ASN A 50 2.71 -5.33 -20.84
CA ASN A 50 3.43 -4.07 -20.66
C ASN A 50 2.73 -3.16 -19.64
N ALA A 51 1.39 -3.16 -19.58
CA ALA A 51 0.64 -2.39 -18.59
C ALA A 51 0.97 -2.85 -17.16
N PHE A 52 1.04 -4.16 -16.92
CA PHE A 52 1.46 -4.71 -15.62
C PHE A 52 2.93 -4.41 -15.31
N LEU A 53 3.84 -4.48 -16.30
CA LEU A 53 5.24 -4.10 -16.11
C LEU A 53 5.39 -2.64 -15.69
N VAL A 54 4.71 -1.72 -16.38
CA VAL A 54 4.73 -0.29 -16.03
C VAL A 54 4.14 -0.05 -14.64
N GLY A 55 3.00 -0.67 -14.32
CA GLY A 55 2.40 -0.60 -12.99
C GLY A 55 3.34 -1.10 -11.88
N GLY A 56 4.01 -2.23 -12.13
CA GLY A 56 5.01 -2.79 -11.23
C GLY A 56 6.19 -1.85 -11.00
N VAL A 57 6.76 -1.30 -12.08
CA VAL A 57 7.87 -0.34 -12.01
C VAL A 57 7.46 0.90 -11.21
N ILE A 58 6.26 1.44 -11.44
CA ILE A 58 5.75 2.60 -10.70
C ILE A 58 5.67 2.28 -9.20
N VAL A 59 5.10 1.13 -8.82
CA VAL A 59 4.99 0.72 -7.41
C VAL A 59 6.37 0.51 -6.77
N THR A 60 7.30 -0.12 -7.48
CA THR A 60 8.68 -0.33 -6.99
C THR A 60 9.40 1.00 -6.77
N LEU A 61 9.28 1.95 -7.70
CA LEU A 61 9.86 3.29 -7.55
C LEU A 61 9.24 4.04 -6.38
N LEU A 62 7.92 3.97 -6.22
CA LEU A 62 7.22 4.62 -5.11
C LEU A 62 7.64 4.01 -3.76
N ALA A 63 7.76 2.69 -3.70
CA ALA A 63 8.23 1.98 -2.51
C ALA A 63 9.68 2.32 -2.18
N GLY A 64 10.56 2.36 -3.20
CA GLY A 64 11.95 2.81 -3.05
C GLY A 64 12.04 4.25 -2.55
N TYR A 65 11.26 5.16 -3.15
CA TYR A 65 11.18 6.55 -2.70
C TYR A 65 10.69 6.67 -1.25
N ALA A 66 9.63 5.94 -0.88
CA ALA A 66 9.12 5.91 0.48
C ALA A 66 10.15 5.37 1.47
N ALA A 67 10.87 4.29 1.12
CA ALA A 67 11.96 3.74 1.95
C ALA A 67 13.11 4.73 2.10
N LEU A 68 13.39 5.54 1.07
CA LEU A 68 14.42 6.55 1.13
C LEU A 68 14.02 7.75 1.99
N ARG A 69 12.76 8.19 1.93
CA ARG A 69 12.24 9.38 2.61
C ARG A 69 11.78 9.14 4.04
N VAL A 70 11.26 7.96 4.35
CA VAL A 70 10.73 7.64 5.67
C VAL A 70 11.80 6.91 6.47
N THR A 71 12.57 7.66 7.26
CA THR A 71 13.58 7.13 8.19
C THR A 71 12.99 6.09 9.14
N ALA A 72 11.74 6.26 9.56
CA ALA A 72 11.03 5.28 10.40
C ALA A 72 10.85 3.91 9.71
N LEU A 73 10.73 3.86 8.37
CA LEU A 73 10.70 2.58 7.64
C LEU A 73 12.09 1.95 7.61
N ARG A 74 13.16 2.75 7.50
CA ARG A 74 14.54 2.23 7.56
C ARG A 74 14.85 1.61 8.91
N GLU A 75 14.43 2.26 9.99
CA GLU A 75 14.60 1.77 11.37
C GLU A 75 13.76 0.50 11.62
N ALA A 76 12.50 0.48 11.18
CA ALA A 76 11.65 -0.70 11.30
C ALA A 76 12.20 -1.90 10.52
N VAL A 77 12.72 -1.68 9.31
CA VAL A 77 13.34 -2.72 8.47
C VAL A 77 14.68 -3.18 9.07
N ALA A 78 15.50 -2.27 9.62
CA ALA A 78 16.75 -2.62 10.28
C ALA A 78 16.51 -3.47 11.54
N THR A 79 15.49 -3.13 12.34
CA THR A 79 15.11 -3.87 13.55
C THR A 79 14.51 -5.24 13.23
N ALA A 80 13.79 -5.38 12.11
CA ALA A 80 13.30 -6.67 11.64
C ALA A 80 14.44 -7.59 11.17
N ARG A 81 15.45 -7.02 10.51
CA ARG A 81 16.64 -7.76 10.04
C ARG A 81 17.49 -8.29 11.18
N SER A 82 17.65 -7.54 12.27
CA SER A 82 18.43 -8.01 13.45
C SER A 82 17.76 -9.17 14.18
N ARG A 83 16.43 -9.18 14.27
CA ARG A 83 15.67 -10.30 14.84
C ARG A 83 15.78 -11.59 14.03
N ALA A 84 15.75 -11.50 12.70
CA ALA A 84 15.90 -12.66 11.82
C ALA A 84 17.32 -13.28 11.85
N ALA A 85 18.35 -12.48 12.16
CA ALA A 85 19.73 -12.95 12.27
C ALA A 85 20.05 -13.62 13.63
N THR A 86 19.21 -13.43 14.65
CA THR A 86 19.42 -14.03 15.99
C THR A 86 18.65 -15.34 16.16
N SER A 87 17.76 -15.69 15.22
CA SER A 87 16.98 -16.93 15.22
C SER A 87 17.58 -18.04 14.34
N VAL A 88 18.85 -17.91 13.95
CA VAL A 88 19.67 -18.91 13.25
C VAL A 88 20.84 -19.26 14.15
#